data_AF-A0AAN5CJK6-F1
#
_entry.id   AF-A0AAN5CJK6-F1
#
_cell.length_a   1.000
_cell.length_b   1.000
_cell.length_c   1.000
_cell.angle_alpha   90.00
_cell.angle_beta   90.00
_cell.angle_gamma   90.00
#
_symmetry.space_group_name_H-M   'P 1'
#
loop_
_entity.id
_entity.type
_entity.pdbx_description
1 polymer ?
#
loop_
_entity_poly.entity_id
_entity_poly.type
_entity_poly.pdbx_seq_one_letter_code
_entity_poly.pdbx_strand_id
1 'polypeptide(L)'
;QFGFIHESIRQLMLRKYGEELWANVLDRSGFEAGKENIVNHYYKDADTYLLVDSVSVITKTPKEQVWELYGSFLIEYTMEMGWDELVRSMSPNLKGFLDNLDSLHYFIDHVVYKANLRGPSFRCEENQDGTITLHYYTGRPGLYPIVKGVIREVARRVFEIDVSLSITGRTQRSVQMAIGERIEEHVIFQIKLEGNTNSENFIVKKPSSILESSENCLRMTPTNFATALPYHFIMDEECKHIALDFDNICNFINAVFVLQASWKLRATNSEFTIFAISSADDTSHAQGLHLTLNGQMMMLSSNKHIIYLCSPYVTSIPEV
;
A
#
# COMPACT_ATOMS: atom_id res chain seq x y z
N GLN A 1 3.55 -15.36 -2.94
CA GLN A 1 2.86 -14.89 -1.73
C GLN A 1 3.56 -15.33 -0.45
N PHE A 2 3.52 -14.48 0.58
CA PHE A 2 4.07 -14.77 1.91
C PHE A 2 3.24 -15.81 2.65
N GLY A 3 3.88 -16.72 3.39
CA GLY A 3 3.24 -17.89 3.99
C GLY A 3 2.14 -17.58 5.01
N PHE A 4 2.17 -16.41 5.64
CA PHE A 4 1.05 -15.91 6.45
C PHE A 4 -0.28 -15.88 5.66
N ILE A 5 -0.24 -15.55 4.36
CA ILE A 5 -1.41 -15.59 3.48
C ILE A 5 -1.94 -17.02 3.35
N HIS A 6 -1.06 -18.00 3.18
CA HIS A 6 -1.48 -19.40 3.09
C HIS A 6 -2.04 -19.93 4.41
N GLU A 7 -1.42 -19.59 5.55
CA GLU A 7 -1.94 -19.95 6.86
C GLU A 7 -3.32 -19.34 7.12
N SER A 8 -3.52 -18.06 6.77
CA SER A 8 -4.84 -17.42 6.92
C SER A 8 -5.90 -18.04 6.00
N ILE A 9 -5.55 -18.44 4.76
CA ILE A 9 -6.47 -19.18 3.88
C ILE A 9 -6.85 -20.54 4.50
N ARG A 10 -5.86 -21.26 5.03
CA ARG A 10 -6.08 -22.54 5.73
C ARG A 10 -7.02 -22.37 6.90
N GLN A 11 -6.78 -21.37 7.76
CA GLN A 11 -7.63 -21.08 8.92
C GLN A 11 -9.07 -20.73 8.52
N LEU A 12 -9.25 -19.96 7.45
CA LEU A 12 -10.59 -19.70 6.90
C LEU A 12 -11.30 -20.99 6.50
N MET A 13 -10.60 -21.84 5.73
CA MET A 13 -11.20 -23.08 5.22
C MET A 13 -11.56 -24.03 6.35
N LEU A 14 -10.68 -24.19 7.34
CA LEU A 14 -10.92 -25.04 8.50
C LEU A 14 -12.10 -24.55 9.35
N ARG A 15 -12.16 -23.24 9.66
CA ARG A 15 -13.25 -22.67 10.47
C ARG A 15 -14.60 -22.74 9.77
N LYS A 16 -14.63 -22.55 8.44
CA LYS A 16 -15.88 -22.46 7.68
C LYS A 16 -16.39 -23.79 7.15
N TYR A 17 -15.49 -24.69 6.76
CA TYR A 17 -15.83 -25.92 6.05
C TYR A 17 -15.26 -27.20 6.67
N GLY A 18 -14.41 -27.08 7.69
CA GLY A 18 -13.82 -28.23 8.39
C GLY A 18 -12.61 -28.85 7.69
N GLU A 19 -12.00 -29.83 8.36
CA GLU A 19 -10.77 -30.50 7.92
C GLU A 19 -10.96 -31.33 6.64
N GLU A 20 -12.11 -31.96 6.46
CA GLU A 20 -12.41 -32.79 5.29
C GLU A 20 -12.34 -31.97 4.00
N LEU A 21 -12.91 -30.75 4.00
CA LEU A 21 -12.83 -29.88 2.84
C LEU A 21 -11.39 -29.44 2.56
N TRP A 22 -10.63 -29.12 3.60
CA TRP A 22 -9.22 -28.73 3.44
C TRP A 22 -8.38 -29.87 2.85
N ALA A 23 -8.57 -31.10 3.32
CA ALA A 23 -7.88 -32.26 2.76
C ALA A 23 -8.15 -32.44 1.26
N ASN A 24 -9.41 -32.28 0.83
CA ASN A 24 -9.79 -32.33 -0.58
C ASN A 24 -9.19 -31.18 -1.40
N VAL A 25 -9.05 -29.98 -0.81
CA VAL A 25 -8.38 -28.83 -1.43
C VAL A 25 -6.90 -29.13 -1.65
N LEU A 26 -6.21 -29.71 -0.67
CA LEU A 26 -4.80 -30.10 -0.78
C LEU A 26 -4.57 -31.15 -1.86
N ASP A 27 -5.40 -32.20 -1.88
CA ASP A 27 -5.35 -33.26 -2.90
C ASP A 27 -5.50 -32.68 -4.31
N ARG A 28 -6.51 -31.81 -4.51
CA ARG A 28 -6.77 -31.17 -5.80
C ARG A 28 -5.66 -30.19 -6.23
N SER A 29 -5.10 -29.45 -5.28
CA SER A 29 -4.05 -28.46 -5.55
C SER A 29 -2.65 -29.09 -5.66
N GLY A 30 -2.50 -30.38 -5.35
CA GLY A 30 -1.22 -31.08 -5.38
C GLY A 30 -0.27 -30.69 -4.25
N PHE A 31 -0.79 -30.12 -3.16
CA PHE A 31 0.01 -29.77 -1.99
C PHE A 31 0.10 -30.93 -1.00
N GLU A 32 1.30 -31.14 -0.47
CA GLU A 32 1.50 -32.03 0.68
C GLU A 32 1.10 -31.33 1.97
N ALA A 33 0.31 -32.01 2.81
CA ALA A 33 -0.14 -31.49 4.09
C ALA A 33 1.04 -31.13 5.01
N GLY A 34 0.99 -29.94 5.61
CA GLY A 34 2.01 -29.34 6.46
C GLY A 34 3.08 -28.55 5.70
N LYS A 35 3.10 -28.59 4.37
CA LYS A 35 4.02 -27.78 3.54
C LYS A 35 3.33 -26.57 2.92
N GLU A 36 2.01 -26.51 2.95
CA GLU A 36 1.22 -25.50 2.26
C GLU A 36 1.18 -24.14 2.98
N ASN A 37 1.49 -24.09 4.27
CA ASN A 37 1.21 -22.96 5.18
C ASN A 37 2.40 -22.56 6.09
N ILE A 38 3.63 -22.79 5.67
CA ILE A 38 4.83 -22.37 6.42
C ILE A 38 4.89 -20.85 6.44
N VAL A 39 4.60 -20.23 7.59
CA VAL A 39 4.34 -18.78 7.72
C VAL A 39 5.46 -17.90 7.13
N ASN A 40 6.73 -18.23 7.40
CA ASN A 40 7.88 -17.45 6.96
C ASN A 40 8.42 -17.90 5.58
N HIS A 41 7.64 -18.65 4.81
CA HIS A 41 8.03 -19.12 3.47
C HIS A 41 7.40 -18.25 2.37
N TYR A 42 8.10 -18.16 1.23
CA TYR A 42 7.58 -17.50 0.03
C TYR A 42 7.14 -18.51 -1.01
N TYR A 43 5.83 -18.60 -1.19
CA TYR A 43 5.19 -19.42 -2.22
C TYR A 43 5.11 -18.68 -3.55
N LYS A 44 5.04 -19.40 -4.67
CA LYS A 44 4.76 -18.76 -5.96
C LYS A 44 3.30 -18.31 -5.98
N ASP A 45 3.03 -17.18 -6.63
CA ASP A 45 1.66 -16.67 -6.70
C ASP A 45 0.72 -17.67 -7.39
N ALA A 46 1.23 -18.42 -8.38
CA ALA A 46 0.52 -19.52 -9.02
C ALA A 46 -0.01 -20.56 -8.02
N ASP A 47 0.75 -20.86 -6.98
CA ASP A 47 0.36 -21.85 -5.99
C ASP A 47 -0.80 -21.33 -5.11
N THR A 48 -0.77 -20.04 -4.76
CA THR A 48 -1.89 -19.39 -4.04
C THR A 48 -3.15 -19.34 -4.91
N TYR A 49 -3.03 -19.01 -6.20
CA TYR A 49 -4.15 -19.04 -7.13
C TYR A 49 -4.73 -20.45 -7.27
N LEU A 50 -3.88 -21.48 -7.29
CA LEU A 50 -4.31 -22.88 -7.38
C LEU A 50 -5.05 -23.34 -6.13
N LEU A 51 -4.59 -22.95 -4.92
CA LEU A 51 -5.32 -23.23 -3.68
C LEU A 51 -6.74 -22.66 -3.72
N VAL A 52 -6.88 -21.38 -4.10
CA VAL A 52 -8.19 -20.72 -4.15
C VAL A 52 -9.06 -21.23 -5.31
N ASP A 53 -8.47 -21.60 -6.45
CA ASP A 53 -9.18 -22.29 -7.53
C ASP A 53 -9.75 -23.63 -7.06
N SER A 54 -8.96 -24.41 -6.32
CA SER A 54 -9.42 -25.66 -5.73
C SER A 54 -10.58 -25.47 -4.75
N VAL A 55 -10.49 -24.46 -3.87
CA VAL A 55 -11.60 -24.07 -2.97
C VAL A 55 -12.84 -23.70 -3.78
N SER A 56 -12.68 -22.86 -4.82
CA SER A 56 -13.79 -22.41 -5.67
C SER A 56 -14.51 -23.59 -6.33
N VAL A 57 -13.77 -24.54 -6.89
CA VAL A 57 -14.35 -25.72 -7.55
C VAL A 57 -15.06 -26.63 -6.56
N ILE A 58 -14.45 -26.94 -5.41
CA ILE A 58 -15.01 -27.87 -4.42
C ILE A 58 -16.26 -27.27 -3.76
N THR A 59 -16.20 -25.99 -3.39
CA THR A 59 -17.31 -25.28 -2.74
C THR A 59 -18.38 -24.78 -3.71
N LYS A 60 -18.14 -24.88 -5.02
CA LYS A 60 -18.98 -24.32 -6.09
C LYS A 60 -19.25 -22.81 -5.92
N THR A 61 -18.30 -22.11 -5.30
CA THR A 61 -18.37 -20.67 -5.05
C THR A 61 -17.47 -19.96 -6.07
N PRO A 62 -17.91 -18.89 -6.74
CA PRO A 62 -17.07 -18.13 -7.67
C PRO A 62 -15.77 -17.64 -7.01
N LYS A 63 -14.66 -17.64 -7.75
CA LYS A 63 -13.33 -17.27 -7.23
C LYS A 63 -13.32 -15.89 -6.59
N GLU A 64 -14.00 -14.94 -7.20
CA GLU A 64 -14.12 -13.57 -6.71
C GLU A 64 -14.79 -13.54 -5.33
N GLN A 65 -15.81 -14.37 -5.12
CA GLN A 65 -16.49 -14.47 -3.84
C GLN A 65 -15.64 -15.20 -2.80
N VAL A 66 -14.83 -16.18 -3.19
CA VAL A 66 -13.84 -16.81 -2.27
C VAL A 66 -12.79 -15.79 -1.84
N TRP A 67 -12.26 -14.98 -2.77
CA TRP A 67 -11.30 -13.92 -2.45
C TRP A 67 -11.90 -12.81 -1.58
N GLU A 68 -13.16 -12.45 -1.82
CA GLU A 68 -13.87 -11.47 -0.99
C GLU A 68 -14.12 -12.00 0.43
N LEU A 69 -14.55 -13.27 0.57
CA LEU A 69 -14.65 -13.95 1.86
C LEU A 69 -13.31 -14.01 2.58
N TYR A 70 -12.24 -14.29 1.84
CA TYR A 70 -10.88 -14.27 2.36
C TYR A 70 -10.48 -12.89 2.86
N GLY A 71 -10.75 -11.83 2.10
CA GLY A 71 -10.44 -10.47 2.50
C GLY A 71 -11.10 -10.06 3.82
N SER A 72 -12.37 -10.45 4.04
CA SER A 72 -13.03 -10.20 5.32
C SER A 72 -12.41 -11.02 6.45
N PHE A 73 -12.17 -12.31 6.23
CA PHE A 73 -11.51 -13.15 7.24
C PHE A 73 -10.08 -12.71 7.57
N LEU A 74 -9.36 -12.14 6.60
CA LEU A 74 -7.99 -11.67 6.81
C LEU A 74 -7.92 -10.61 7.91
N ILE A 75 -8.88 -9.68 7.95
CA ILE A 75 -8.97 -8.67 9.01
C ILE A 75 -9.30 -9.31 10.36
N GLU A 76 -10.28 -10.21 10.39
CA GLU A 76 -10.61 -10.99 11.59
C GLU A 76 -9.37 -11.66 12.19
N TYR A 77 -8.71 -12.46 11.35
CA TYR A 77 -7.59 -13.27 11.75
C TYR A 77 -6.38 -12.42 12.15
N THR A 78 -6.10 -11.33 11.41
CA THR A 78 -5.00 -10.42 11.74
C THR A 78 -5.19 -9.77 13.11
N MET A 79 -6.42 -9.32 13.41
CA MET A 79 -6.74 -8.72 14.71
C MET A 79 -6.65 -9.76 15.84
N GLU A 80 -7.10 -11.00 15.62
CA GLU A 80 -6.96 -12.12 16.56
C GLU A 80 -5.48 -12.50 16.83
N MET A 81 -4.61 -12.34 15.84
CA MET A 81 -3.16 -12.59 15.97
C MET A 81 -2.41 -11.48 16.73
N GLY A 82 -3.13 -10.51 17.31
CA GLY A 82 -2.55 -9.47 18.17
C GLY A 82 -2.32 -8.12 17.50
N TRP A 83 -2.79 -7.93 16.26
CA TRP A 83 -2.65 -6.65 15.53
C TRP A 83 -3.84 -5.71 15.72
N ASP A 84 -4.81 -6.05 16.58
CA ASP A 84 -6.03 -5.26 16.83
C ASP A 84 -5.73 -3.79 17.16
N GLU A 85 -4.83 -3.54 18.11
CA GLU A 85 -4.47 -2.18 18.52
C GLU A 85 -3.80 -1.38 17.40
N LEU A 86 -2.95 -2.02 16.58
CA LEU A 86 -2.33 -1.36 15.43
C LEU A 86 -3.38 -0.98 14.40
N VAL A 87 -4.26 -1.91 14.01
CA VAL A 87 -5.30 -1.67 13.01
C VAL A 87 -6.23 -0.54 13.45
N ARG A 88 -6.60 -0.48 14.73
CA ARG A 88 -7.46 0.58 15.29
C ARG A 88 -6.76 1.94 15.43
N SER A 89 -5.44 1.96 15.60
CA SER A 89 -4.67 3.20 15.78
C SER A 89 -4.22 3.85 14.48
N MET A 90 -4.38 3.18 13.33
CA MET A 90 -3.98 3.73 12.03
C MET A 90 -4.69 5.05 11.67
N SER A 91 -5.98 5.20 12.03
CA SER A 91 -6.76 6.40 11.70
C SER A 91 -8.07 6.41 12.48
N PRO A 92 -8.64 7.57 12.84
CA PRO A 92 -9.96 7.67 13.45
C PRO A 92 -11.13 7.44 12.46
N ASN A 93 -10.87 7.39 11.15
CA ASN A 93 -11.88 7.22 10.10
C ASN A 93 -11.38 6.35 8.93
N LEU A 94 -12.32 5.83 8.15
CA LEU A 94 -12.04 4.92 7.03
C LEU A 94 -11.17 5.57 5.94
N LYS A 95 -11.43 6.83 5.56
CA LYS A 95 -10.60 7.52 4.55
C LYS A 95 -9.13 7.57 4.97
N GLY A 96 -8.85 8.01 6.19
CA GLY A 96 -7.48 8.08 6.70
C GLY A 96 -6.85 6.70 6.88
N PHE A 97 -7.65 5.67 7.18
CA PHE A 97 -7.16 4.30 7.22
C PHE A 97 -6.67 3.85 5.83
N LEU A 98 -7.42 4.16 4.78
CA LEU A 98 -7.06 3.86 3.39
C LEU A 98 -5.80 4.60 2.95
N ASP A 99 -5.60 5.87 3.36
CA ASP A 99 -4.37 6.61 3.07
C ASP A 99 -3.13 5.96 3.72
N ASN A 100 -3.30 5.37 4.90
CA ASN A 100 -2.21 4.78 5.68
C ASN A 100 -1.89 3.32 5.30
N LEU A 101 -2.62 2.71 4.35
CA LEU A 101 -2.40 1.31 3.95
C LEU A 101 -1.01 1.07 3.36
N ASP A 102 -0.49 2.00 2.53
CA ASP A 102 0.83 1.86 1.92
C ASP A 102 1.94 1.91 3.00
N SER A 103 1.78 2.81 3.97
CA SER A 103 2.68 2.92 5.13
C SER A 103 2.63 1.66 6.02
N LEU A 104 1.45 1.07 6.22
CA LEU A 104 1.32 -0.20 6.95
C LEU A 104 2.05 -1.33 6.23
N HIS A 105 1.86 -1.48 4.91
CA HIS A 105 2.55 -2.52 4.13
C HIS A 105 4.07 -2.33 4.18
N TYR A 106 4.54 -1.09 4.07
CA TYR A 106 5.96 -0.77 4.22
C TYR A 106 6.50 -1.18 5.60
N PHE A 107 5.77 -0.86 6.68
CA PHE A 107 6.15 -1.24 8.05
C PHE A 107 6.21 -2.76 8.23
N ILE A 108 5.18 -3.49 7.78
CA ILE A 108 5.11 -4.95 7.87
C ILE A 108 6.29 -5.57 7.12
N ASP A 109 6.61 -5.05 5.94
CA ASP A 109 7.72 -5.55 5.16
C ASP A 109 9.08 -5.25 5.78
N HIS A 110 9.39 -3.97 6.00
CA HIS A 110 10.75 -3.53 6.30
C HIS A 110 11.11 -3.65 7.78
N VAL A 111 10.12 -3.62 8.67
CA VAL A 111 10.34 -3.64 10.12
C VAL A 111 10.06 -5.02 10.70
N VAL A 112 8.94 -5.63 10.33
CA VAL A 112 8.42 -6.82 11.02
C VAL A 112 9.00 -8.10 10.42
N TYR A 113 8.83 -8.31 9.11
CA TYR A 113 9.23 -9.56 8.48
C TYR A 113 10.57 -9.49 7.74
N LYS A 114 11.03 -8.30 7.33
CA LYS A 114 12.23 -8.07 6.52
C LYS A 114 12.28 -9.01 5.32
N ALA A 115 11.15 -9.09 4.62
CA ALA A 115 10.85 -10.21 3.76
C ALA A 115 10.79 -9.81 2.27
N ASN A 116 10.91 -8.53 1.92
CA ASN A 116 10.70 -8.00 0.57
C ASN A 116 9.29 -8.34 0.04
N LEU A 117 8.29 -8.09 0.89
CA LEU A 117 6.87 -8.22 0.57
C LEU A 117 6.51 -7.23 -0.54
N ARG A 118 6.10 -7.77 -1.67
CA ARG A 118 5.51 -6.98 -2.75
C ARG A 118 4.09 -6.58 -2.37
N GLY A 119 3.92 -5.47 -1.65
CA GLY A 119 2.61 -4.91 -1.30
C GLY A 119 1.86 -4.36 -2.53
N PRO A 120 0.52 -4.27 -2.48
CA PRO A 120 -0.21 -3.36 -3.36
C PRO A 120 -0.04 -1.91 -2.92
N SER A 121 -0.47 -0.96 -3.76
CA SER A 121 -0.56 0.46 -3.40
C SER A 121 -1.99 0.98 -3.53
N PHE A 122 -2.31 1.95 -2.67
CA PHE A 122 -3.62 2.55 -2.53
C PHE A 122 -3.55 4.07 -2.63
N ARG A 123 -4.32 4.66 -3.56
CA ARG A 123 -4.58 6.10 -3.62
C ARG A 123 -6.05 6.37 -3.39
N CYS A 124 -6.34 7.26 -2.45
CA CYS A 124 -7.68 7.56 -2.01
C CYS A 124 -8.05 9.01 -2.33
N GLU A 125 -9.22 9.23 -2.93
CA GLU A 125 -9.74 10.55 -3.28
C GLU A 125 -11.13 10.73 -2.69
N GLU A 126 -11.37 11.88 -2.07
CA GLU A 126 -12.69 12.28 -1.59
C GLU A 126 -13.45 12.99 -2.71
N ASN A 127 -14.64 12.50 -3.03
CA ASN A 127 -15.49 13.09 -4.05
C ASN A 127 -16.42 14.16 -3.44
N GLN A 128 -16.84 15.13 -4.26
CA GLN A 128 -17.75 16.19 -3.83
C GLN A 128 -19.13 15.69 -3.36
N ASP A 129 -19.52 14.49 -3.80
CA ASP A 129 -20.77 13.83 -3.41
C ASP A 129 -20.66 13.09 -2.05
N GLY A 130 -19.52 13.21 -1.37
CA GLY A 130 -19.25 12.55 -0.09
C GLY A 130 -18.90 11.07 -0.22
N THR A 131 -18.63 10.57 -1.43
CA THR A 131 -18.12 9.20 -1.66
C THR A 131 -16.60 9.18 -1.72
N ILE A 132 -16.01 7.98 -1.63
CA ILE A 132 -14.56 7.80 -1.75
C ILE A 132 -14.25 7.06 -3.06
N THR A 133 -13.31 7.58 -3.85
CA THR A 133 -12.70 6.87 -4.97
C THR A 133 -11.39 6.26 -4.50
N LEU A 134 -11.29 4.93 -4.51
CA LEU A 134 -10.08 4.20 -4.16
C LEU A 134 -9.45 3.59 -5.40
N HIS A 135 -8.23 3.99 -5.70
CA HIS A 135 -7.37 3.39 -6.71
C HIS A 135 -6.52 2.30 -6.04
N TYR A 136 -6.61 1.09 -6.58
CA TYR A 136 -5.83 -0.06 -6.15
C TYR A 136 -4.88 -0.47 -7.28
N TYR A 137 -3.58 -0.45 -6.99
CA TYR A 137 -2.53 -0.87 -7.91
C TYR A 137 -1.86 -2.14 -7.38
N THR A 138 -1.72 -3.15 -8.24
CA THR A 138 -1.09 -4.41 -7.88
C THR A 138 -0.32 -5.02 -9.04
N GLY A 139 0.81 -5.66 -8.73
CA GLY A 139 1.51 -6.52 -9.68
C GLY A 139 0.96 -7.95 -9.76
N ARG A 140 -0.10 -8.26 -8.99
CA ARG A 140 -0.73 -9.58 -8.92
C ARG A 140 -2.18 -9.49 -9.40
N PRO A 141 -2.45 -9.77 -10.69
CA PRO A 141 -3.77 -9.58 -11.26
C PRO A 141 -4.82 -10.51 -10.64
N GLY A 142 -6.06 -10.04 -10.53
CA GLY A 142 -7.20 -10.82 -10.06
C GLY A 142 -7.37 -10.90 -8.54
N LEU A 143 -6.53 -10.22 -7.75
CA LEU A 143 -6.63 -10.19 -6.28
C LEU A 143 -7.49 -9.04 -5.74
N TYR A 144 -8.00 -8.17 -6.61
CA TYR A 144 -8.86 -7.05 -6.23
C TYR A 144 -10.09 -7.40 -5.35
N PRO A 145 -10.72 -8.60 -5.40
CA PRO A 145 -11.84 -8.90 -4.52
C PRO A 145 -11.44 -8.99 -3.04
N ILE A 146 -10.17 -9.27 -2.73
CA ILE A 146 -9.64 -9.22 -1.36
C ILE A 146 -9.84 -7.83 -0.77
N VAL A 147 -9.57 -6.78 -1.55
CA VAL A 147 -9.73 -5.37 -1.14
C VAL A 147 -11.17 -5.09 -0.73
N LYS A 148 -12.16 -5.64 -1.46
CA LYS A 148 -13.57 -5.50 -1.10
C LYS A 148 -13.87 -6.11 0.26
N GLY A 149 -13.40 -7.33 0.50
CA GLY A 149 -13.61 -8.03 1.77
C GLY A 149 -12.96 -7.30 2.94
N VAL A 150 -11.72 -6.86 2.75
CA VAL A 150 -10.94 -6.10 3.74
C VAL A 150 -11.65 -4.80 4.13
N ILE A 151 -12.05 -3.99 3.14
CA ILE A 151 -12.63 -2.67 3.43
C ILE A 151 -13.98 -2.80 4.14
N ARG A 152 -14.84 -3.73 3.70
CA ARG A 152 -16.12 -3.97 4.39
C ARG A 152 -15.92 -4.42 5.82
N GLU A 153 -14.96 -5.31 6.05
CA GLU A 153 -14.72 -5.83 7.38
C GLU A 153 -14.11 -4.78 8.31
N VAL A 154 -13.14 -3.99 7.83
CA VAL A 154 -12.58 -2.87 8.59
C VAL A 154 -13.67 -1.83 8.91
N ALA A 155 -14.45 -1.43 7.91
CA ALA A 155 -15.55 -0.48 8.08
C ALA A 155 -16.51 -0.93 9.20
N ARG A 156 -16.91 -2.21 9.20
CA ARG A 156 -17.84 -2.77 10.17
C ARG A 156 -17.21 -2.96 11.56
N ARG A 157 -16.00 -3.52 11.63
CA ARG A 157 -15.37 -4.02 12.89
C ARG A 157 -14.54 -2.97 13.62
N VAL A 158 -14.02 -1.98 12.90
CA VAL A 158 -13.16 -0.90 13.43
C VAL A 158 -13.95 0.40 13.54
N PHE A 159 -14.67 0.77 12.48
CA PHE A 159 -15.33 2.07 12.38
C PHE A 159 -16.83 2.05 12.67
N GLU A 160 -17.41 0.86 12.85
CA GLU A 160 -18.84 0.66 13.14
C GLU A 160 -19.75 1.32 12.09
N ILE A 161 -19.36 1.23 10.82
CA ILE A 161 -20.10 1.74 9.66
C ILE A 161 -20.29 0.65 8.61
N ASP A 162 -21.38 0.74 7.87
CA ASP A 162 -21.63 -0.11 6.71
C ASP A 162 -21.29 0.64 5.41
N VAL A 163 -20.64 -0.03 4.47
CA VAL A 163 -20.21 0.58 3.20
C VAL A 163 -20.51 -0.34 2.02
N SER A 164 -20.94 0.27 0.92
CA SER A 164 -21.01 -0.38 -0.39
C SER A 164 -19.78 -0.07 -1.21
N LEU A 165 -19.30 -1.08 -1.95
CA LEU A 165 -18.20 -0.93 -2.90
C LEU A 165 -18.63 -1.39 -4.28
N SER A 166 -18.51 -0.50 -5.27
CA SER A 166 -18.67 -0.82 -6.69
C SER A 166 -17.35 -0.64 -7.43
N ILE A 167 -17.11 -1.44 -8.47
CA ILE A 167 -15.94 -1.27 -9.34
C ILE A 167 -16.38 -0.37 -10.49
N THR A 168 -15.71 0.77 -10.66
CA THR A 168 -16.00 1.75 -11.72
C THR A 168 -14.99 1.67 -12.86
N GLY A 169 -13.81 1.10 -12.62
CA GLY A 169 -12.79 0.91 -13.64
C GLY A 169 -11.86 -0.26 -13.31
N ARG A 170 -11.39 -0.96 -14.35
CA ARG A 170 -10.37 -2.00 -14.24
C ARG A 170 -9.52 -1.97 -15.50
N THR A 171 -8.22 -1.83 -15.34
CA THR A 171 -7.26 -1.87 -16.44
C THR A 171 -6.10 -2.79 -16.07
N GLN A 172 -5.55 -3.46 -17.07
CA GLN A 172 -4.32 -4.24 -16.93
C GLN A 172 -3.35 -3.74 -18.00
N ARG A 173 -2.14 -3.39 -17.57
CA ARG A 173 -1.07 -2.94 -18.45
C ARG A 173 0.16 -3.80 -18.24
N SER A 174 0.89 -4.00 -19.33
CA SER A 174 2.22 -4.58 -19.25
C SER A 174 3.24 -3.46 -19.19
N VAL A 175 4.13 -3.51 -18.20
CA VAL A 175 5.17 -2.51 -17.99
C VAL A 175 6.53 -3.18 -18.19
N GLN A 176 7.32 -2.63 -19.10
CA GLN A 176 8.71 -3.04 -19.29
C GLN A 176 9.59 -2.39 -18.21
N MET A 177 10.18 -3.22 -17.37
CA MET A 177 11.15 -2.85 -16.34
C MET A 177 12.55 -3.28 -16.79
N ALA A 178 13.58 -2.72 -16.15
CA ALA A 178 14.98 -3.09 -16.44
C ALA A 178 15.26 -4.59 -16.23
N ILE A 179 14.48 -5.25 -15.38
CA ILE A 179 14.56 -6.67 -15.00
C ILE A 179 13.53 -7.57 -15.70
N GLY A 180 12.72 -7.05 -16.62
CA GLY A 180 11.75 -7.83 -17.40
C GLY A 180 10.36 -7.20 -17.52
N GLU A 181 9.42 -7.94 -18.07
CA GLU A 181 8.03 -7.53 -18.25
C GLU A 181 7.20 -7.84 -16.98
N ARG A 182 6.48 -6.85 -16.46
CA ARG A 182 5.59 -7.01 -15.30
C ARG A 182 4.18 -6.58 -15.66
N ILE A 183 3.20 -7.38 -15.27
CA ILE A 183 1.79 -7.01 -15.39
C ILE A 183 1.41 -6.16 -14.18
N GLU A 184 0.81 -5.01 -14.44
CA GLU A 184 0.18 -4.16 -13.43
C GLU A 184 -1.33 -4.13 -13.67
N GLU A 185 -2.09 -4.39 -12.61
CA GLU A 185 -3.53 -4.22 -12.58
C GLU A 185 -3.88 -2.99 -11.76
N HIS A 186 -4.72 -2.13 -12.33
CA HIS A 186 -5.31 -0.97 -11.67
C HIS A 186 -6.82 -1.13 -11.61
N VAL A 187 -7.37 -1.11 -10.40
CA VAL A 187 -8.82 -1.20 -10.16
C VAL A 187 -9.28 0.05 -9.42
N ILE A 188 -10.37 0.64 -9.88
CA ILE A 188 -11.00 1.80 -9.26
C ILE A 188 -12.27 1.33 -8.57
N PHE A 189 -12.33 1.55 -7.26
CA PHE A 189 -13.50 1.32 -6.45
C PHE A 189 -14.17 2.64 -6.10
N GLN A 190 -15.50 2.68 -6.18
CA GLN A 190 -16.30 3.72 -5.55
C GLN A 190 -16.87 3.15 -4.24
N ILE A 191 -16.59 3.82 -3.13
CA ILE A 191 -17.03 3.43 -1.79
C ILE A 191 -18.08 4.44 -1.32
N LYS A 192 -19.24 3.95 -0.89
CA LYS A 192 -20.34 4.78 -0.38
C LYS A 192 -20.76 4.30 1.00
N LEU A 193 -20.99 5.25 1.91
CA LEU A 193 -21.57 4.98 3.21
C LEU A 193 -23.02 4.49 3.04
N GLU A 194 -23.35 3.39 3.71
CA GLU A 194 -24.72 2.91 3.83
C GLU A 194 -25.33 3.40 5.15
N GLY A 195 -26.55 3.95 5.08
CA GLY A 195 -27.21 4.53 6.25
C GLY A 195 -26.63 5.89 6.66
N ASN A 196 -27.13 6.42 7.79
CA ASN A 196 -26.81 7.75 8.27
C ASN A 196 -26.12 7.76 9.65
N THR A 197 -25.55 6.62 10.04
CA THR A 197 -24.86 6.46 11.33
C THR A 197 -23.37 6.75 11.17
N ASN A 198 -22.82 7.56 12.07
CA ASN A 198 -21.38 7.80 12.23
C ASN A 198 -20.63 8.28 10.97
N SER A 199 -21.19 9.22 10.21
CA SER A 199 -20.54 9.80 9.01
C SER A 199 -19.11 10.31 9.25
N GLU A 200 -18.77 10.73 10.47
CA GLU A 200 -17.43 11.18 10.86
C GLU A 200 -16.39 10.05 10.86
N ASN A 201 -16.82 8.80 11.09
CA ASN A 201 -15.97 7.61 11.00
C ASN A 201 -15.74 7.19 9.55
N PHE A 202 -16.51 7.71 8.58
CA PHE A 202 -16.31 7.47 7.16
C PHE A 202 -15.31 8.46 6.56
N ILE A 203 -15.63 9.75 6.65
CA ILE A 203 -14.79 10.88 6.22
C ILE A 203 -14.86 11.94 7.32
N VAL A 204 -13.70 12.49 7.72
CA VAL A 204 -13.68 13.61 8.67
C VAL A 204 -14.42 14.79 8.03
N LYS A 205 -15.52 15.23 8.64
CA LYS A 205 -16.10 16.52 8.29
C LYS A 205 -15.08 17.59 8.63
N LYS A 206 -14.48 18.21 7.61
CA LYS A 206 -13.74 19.47 7.83
C LYS A 206 -14.71 20.40 8.57
N PRO A 207 -14.30 21.02 9.69
CA PRO A 207 -15.18 21.96 10.38
C PRO A 207 -15.61 23.03 9.38
N SER A 208 -16.90 23.00 9.02
CA SER A 208 -17.52 24.04 8.22
C SER A 208 -17.39 25.33 9.02
N SER A 209 -16.56 26.26 8.52
CA SER A 209 -16.07 27.47 9.18
C SER A 209 -14.86 27.33 10.12
N ILE A 210 -13.72 26.92 9.58
CA ILE A 210 -12.60 27.87 9.66
C ILE A 210 -12.69 28.66 8.37
N LEU A 211 -13.41 29.80 8.42
CA LEU A 211 -13.06 30.90 7.52
C LEU A 211 -11.54 30.96 7.56
N GLU A 212 -10.86 30.91 6.42
CA GLU A 212 -9.45 31.29 6.34
C GLU A 212 -9.33 32.77 6.74
N SER A 213 -9.63 33.10 8.01
CA SER A 213 -9.12 34.29 8.62
C SER A 213 -7.61 34.07 8.61
N SER A 214 -6.92 34.97 7.95
CA SER A 214 -5.45 35.00 7.91
C SER A 214 -4.80 35.04 9.30
N GLU A 215 -5.60 35.10 10.38
CA GLU A 215 -5.20 35.20 11.78
C GLU A 215 -4.89 33.86 12.45
N ASN A 216 -5.38 32.72 11.94
CA ASN A 216 -5.09 31.38 12.50
C ASN A 216 -4.08 30.56 11.69
N CYS A 217 -3.47 31.14 10.66
CA CYS A 217 -2.43 30.49 9.87
C CYS A 217 -1.05 30.93 10.38
N LEU A 218 -0.32 30.02 11.02
CA LEU A 218 1.10 30.23 11.30
C LEU A 218 1.85 30.23 9.97
N ARG A 219 2.28 31.42 9.54
CA ARG A 219 3.03 31.60 8.29
C ARG A 219 4.51 31.40 8.57
N MET A 220 5.13 30.52 7.79
CA MET A 220 6.57 30.33 7.79
C MET A 220 7.14 30.90 6.49
N THR A 221 8.24 31.66 6.57
CA THR A 221 8.94 32.11 5.38
C THR A 221 9.63 30.93 4.69
N PRO A 222 9.85 30.94 3.37
CA PRO A 222 10.59 29.87 2.69
C PRO A 222 11.98 29.63 3.29
N THR A 223 12.64 30.70 3.73
CA THR A 223 13.95 30.60 4.39
C THR A 223 13.84 29.88 5.74
N ASN A 224 12.84 30.21 6.55
CA ASN A 224 12.63 29.50 7.82
C ASN A 224 12.21 28.05 7.61
N PHE A 225 11.41 27.77 6.57
CA PHE A 225 11.05 26.42 6.18
C PHE A 225 12.30 25.60 5.82
N ALA A 226 13.18 26.16 5.00
CA ALA A 226 14.41 25.49 4.58
C ALA A 226 15.39 25.26 5.75
N THR A 227 15.44 26.18 6.70
CA THR A 227 16.24 25.99 7.93
C THR A 227 15.65 24.92 8.84
N ALA A 228 14.31 24.87 8.97
CA ALA A 228 13.64 23.92 9.85
C ALA A 228 13.65 22.48 9.30
N LEU A 229 13.56 22.34 7.98
CA LEU A 229 13.52 21.06 7.27
C LEU A 229 14.68 21.01 6.28
N PRO A 230 15.93 20.73 6.72
CA PRO A 230 17.09 20.82 5.84
C PRO A 230 17.09 19.81 4.69
N TYR A 231 16.34 18.71 4.83
CA TYR A 231 16.23 17.64 3.84
C TYR A 231 14.84 17.67 3.19
N HIS A 232 14.66 18.58 2.23
CA HIS A 232 13.44 18.64 1.41
C HIS A 232 13.76 19.07 -0.02
N PHE A 233 12.92 18.68 -0.96
CA PHE A 233 12.98 19.13 -2.34
C PHE A 233 11.58 19.40 -2.86
N ILE A 234 11.44 20.43 -3.70
CA ILE A 234 10.19 20.74 -4.40
C ILE A 234 10.44 20.51 -5.88
N MET A 235 9.53 19.77 -6.51
CA MET A 235 9.60 19.38 -7.92
C MET A 235 8.37 19.90 -8.63
N ASP A 236 8.57 20.40 -9.85
CA ASP A 236 7.50 20.73 -10.79
C ASP A 236 7.16 19.53 -11.67
N GLU A 237 6.05 19.63 -12.42
CA GLU A 237 5.61 18.61 -13.38
C GLU A 237 6.69 18.24 -14.43
N GLU A 238 7.62 19.16 -14.71
CA GLU A 238 8.62 19.00 -15.76
C GLU A 238 9.87 18.23 -15.27
N CYS A 239 10.02 18.04 -13.95
CA CYS A 239 11.10 17.31 -13.30
C CYS A 239 12.49 17.62 -13.91
N LYS A 240 12.74 18.90 -14.27
CA LYS A 240 13.84 19.32 -15.15
C LYS A 240 15.25 18.95 -14.69
N HIS A 241 15.41 18.61 -13.40
CA HIS A 241 16.70 18.32 -12.78
C HIS A 241 16.86 16.88 -12.28
N ILE A 242 15.80 16.06 -12.33
CA ILE A 242 15.82 14.66 -11.89
C ILE A 242 14.95 13.88 -12.88
N ALA A 243 15.49 12.85 -13.55
CA ALA A 243 14.69 12.04 -14.48
C ALA A 243 13.62 11.25 -13.69
N LEU A 244 12.43 11.83 -13.56
CA LEU A 244 11.32 11.29 -12.77
C LEU A 244 10.05 11.25 -13.62
N ASP A 245 9.25 10.21 -13.42
CA ASP A 245 7.91 10.08 -13.98
C ASP A 245 6.90 10.62 -12.95
N PHE A 246 6.46 11.85 -13.15
CA PHE A 246 5.54 12.57 -12.26
C PHE A 246 4.22 11.82 -12.08
N ASP A 247 3.68 11.26 -13.17
CA ASP A 247 2.41 10.51 -13.15
C ASP A 247 2.57 9.24 -12.33
N ASN A 248 3.71 8.57 -12.47
CA ASN A 248 4.02 7.39 -11.66
C ASN A 248 4.12 7.75 -10.17
N ILE A 249 4.81 8.84 -9.82
CA ILE A 249 4.89 9.32 -8.43
C ILE A 249 3.49 9.60 -7.86
N CYS A 250 2.62 10.27 -8.63
CA CYS A 250 1.26 10.58 -8.20
C CYS A 250 0.40 9.32 -7.95
N ASN A 251 0.69 8.21 -8.63
CA ASN A 251 -0.01 6.95 -8.41
C ASN A 251 0.37 6.30 -7.07
N PHE A 252 1.59 6.55 -6.59
CA PHE A 252 2.15 5.98 -5.36
C PHE A 252 2.38 7.02 -4.26
N ILE A 253 1.63 8.13 -4.27
CA ILE A 253 1.90 9.29 -3.40
C ILE A 253 1.85 8.96 -1.89
N ASN A 254 1.08 7.93 -1.50
CA ASN A 254 0.95 7.47 -0.12
C ASN A 254 2.10 6.53 0.32
N ALA A 255 2.97 6.13 -0.61
CA ALA A 255 4.10 5.27 -0.31
C ALA A 255 5.23 6.04 0.38
N VAL A 256 6.07 5.29 1.10
CA VAL A 256 7.38 5.79 1.54
C VAL A 256 8.33 5.70 0.36
N PHE A 257 8.96 6.81 0.01
CA PHE A 257 9.94 6.87 -1.06
C PHE A 257 11.35 6.77 -0.47
N VAL A 258 12.21 6.05 -1.20
CA VAL A 258 13.63 5.93 -0.91
C VAL A 258 14.38 6.51 -2.09
N LEU A 259 15.08 7.62 -1.84
CA LEU A 259 15.91 8.26 -2.85
C LEU A 259 17.36 7.91 -2.53
N GLN A 260 18.00 7.20 -3.46
CA GLN A 260 19.43 6.91 -3.38
C GLN A 260 20.19 7.93 -4.23
N ALA A 261 21.15 8.61 -3.62
CA ALA A 261 22.09 9.45 -4.34
C ALA A 261 23.45 8.74 -4.35
N SER A 262 23.92 8.40 -5.55
CA SER A 262 25.27 7.86 -5.76
C SER A 262 26.16 8.92 -6.38
N TRP A 263 27.39 9.04 -5.90
CA TRP A 263 28.37 9.93 -6.50
C TRP A 263 29.41 9.16 -7.33
N LYS A 264 29.73 9.70 -8.50
CA LYS A 264 30.91 9.29 -9.28
C LYS A 264 31.91 10.44 -9.26
N LEU A 265 33.04 10.25 -8.58
CA LEU A 265 34.13 11.22 -8.61
C LEU A 265 34.77 11.18 -10.01
N ARG A 266 34.36 12.06 -10.93
CA ARG A 266 35.10 12.32 -12.16
C ARG A 266 36.12 13.43 -11.89
N ALA A 267 37.38 13.20 -12.25
CA ALA A 267 38.51 14.10 -11.99
C ALA A 267 38.44 15.45 -12.72
N THR A 268 37.37 15.76 -13.45
CA THR A 268 37.14 17.06 -14.07
C THR A 268 35.64 17.27 -14.18
N ASN A 269 35.14 18.34 -13.56
CA ASN A 269 33.74 18.73 -13.40
C ASN A 269 32.94 17.81 -12.46
N SER A 270 32.74 18.32 -11.24
CA SER A 270 31.82 17.81 -10.23
C SER A 270 30.37 17.95 -10.71
N GLU A 271 29.93 17.05 -11.59
CA GLU A 271 28.51 16.88 -11.90
C GLU A 271 27.86 15.99 -10.83
N PHE A 272 26.85 16.53 -10.17
CA PHE A 272 25.96 15.81 -9.28
C PHE A 272 24.93 15.06 -10.14
N THR A 273 24.83 13.75 -9.99
CA THR A 273 23.80 12.97 -10.69
C THR A 273 23.09 12.09 -9.68
N ILE A 274 21.85 12.43 -9.36
CA ILE A 274 20.98 11.60 -8.51
C ILE A 274 20.61 10.36 -9.34
N PHE A 275 21.00 9.18 -8.89
CA PHE A 275 20.67 7.92 -9.55
C PHE A 275 19.61 7.17 -8.74
N ALA A 276 18.40 7.13 -9.31
CA ALA A 276 17.25 6.32 -8.92
C ALA A 276 16.46 6.77 -7.67
N ILE A 277 15.22 7.21 -7.90
CA ILE A 277 14.13 7.00 -6.95
C ILE A 277 13.61 5.60 -7.24
N SER A 278 14.07 4.63 -6.47
CA SER A 278 13.47 3.30 -6.46
C SER A 278 12.38 3.29 -5.39
N SER A 279 11.20 2.72 -5.67
CA SER A 279 10.47 2.06 -4.59
C SER A 279 11.43 1.10 -3.90
N ALA A 280 11.37 0.95 -2.58
CA ALA A 280 12.40 0.32 -1.75
C ALA A 280 12.89 -1.11 -2.18
N ASP A 281 12.25 -1.71 -3.18
CA ASP A 281 12.55 -3.00 -3.81
C ASP A 281 13.88 -3.10 -4.59
N ASP A 282 14.59 -2.01 -4.92
CA ASP A 282 15.72 -2.07 -5.89
C ASP A 282 17.08 -1.69 -5.28
N THR A 283 17.63 -2.55 -4.42
CA THR A 283 18.98 -2.38 -3.83
C THR A 283 20.01 -3.25 -4.55
N SER A 284 20.61 -2.73 -5.62
CA SER A 284 21.81 -3.35 -6.23
C SER A 284 23.08 -2.68 -5.73
N HIS A 285 23.99 -3.50 -5.19
CA HIS A 285 25.24 -3.07 -4.57
C HIS A 285 26.26 -2.55 -5.61
N ALA A 286 26.33 -1.23 -5.79
CA ALA A 286 27.48 -0.57 -6.42
C ALA A 286 28.38 0.07 -5.34
N GLN A 287 29.69 -0.20 -5.39
CA GLN A 287 30.70 0.37 -4.49
C GLN A 287 30.82 1.89 -4.69
N GLY A 288 30.08 2.64 -3.90
CA GLY A 288 30.14 4.09 -3.73
C GLY A 288 29.61 4.43 -2.34
N LEU A 289 29.98 5.58 -1.81
CA LEU A 289 29.27 6.13 -0.66
C LEU A 289 27.92 6.63 -1.20
N HIS A 290 26.83 6.10 -0.62
CA HIS A 290 25.48 6.41 -1.03
C HIS A 290 24.77 7.14 0.10
N LEU A 291 24.18 8.29 -0.20
CA LEU A 291 23.25 8.92 0.72
C LEU A 291 21.85 8.39 0.41
N THR A 292 21.25 7.72 1.38
CA THR A 292 19.87 7.25 1.28
C THR A 292 18.97 8.23 2.02
N LEU A 293 17.98 8.79 1.33
CA LEU A 293 16.99 9.68 1.90
C LEU A 293 15.64 8.97 1.92
N ASN A 294 15.09 8.75 3.11
CA ASN A 294 13.77 8.16 3.31
C ASN A 294 12.77 9.27 3.63
N GLY A 295 11.61 9.24 2.98
CA GLY A 295 10.65 10.32 3.12
C GLY A 295 9.30 10.04 2.50
N GLN A 296 8.45 11.05 2.55
CA GLN A 296 7.13 11.04 1.93
C GLN A 296 7.03 12.17 0.91
N MET A 297 6.33 11.89 -0.17
CA MET A 297 5.98 12.88 -1.18
C MET A 297 4.56 13.39 -0.89
N MET A 298 4.35 14.70 -1.01
CA MET A 298 3.05 15.31 -0.82
C MET A 298 2.75 16.26 -1.96
N MET A 299 1.53 16.17 -2.49
CA MET A 299 1.04 17.15 -3.45
C MET A 299 0.72 18.47 -2.74
N LEU A 300 1.29 19.57 -3.22
CA LEU A 300 0.95 20.90 -2.70
C LEU A 300 -0.42 21.33 -3.21
N SER A 301 -1.10 22.23 -2.50
CA SER A 301 -2.45 22.72 -2.83
C SER A 301 -2.60 23.29 -4.26
N SER A 302 -1.49 23.67 -4.89
CA SER A 302 -1.45 24.09 -6.29
C SER A 302 -1.67 22.97 -7.31
N ASN A 303 -1.60 21.68 -6.90
CA ASN A 303 -1.64 20.48 -7.73
C ASN A 303 -0.60 20.41 -8.87
N LYS A 304 0.39 21.30 -8.86
CA LYS A 304 1.47 21.40 -9.87
C LYS A 304 2.86 21.11 -9.32
N HIS A 305 2.95 20.95 -8.01
CA HIS A 305 4.21 20.83 -7.31
C HIS A 305 4.09 19.71 -6.28
N ILE A 306 5.12 18.87 -6.24
CA ILE A 306 5.28 17.83 -5.23
C ILE A 306 6.42 18.27 -4.31
N ILE A 307 6.19 18.18 -3.01
CA ILE A 307 7.24 18.31 -2.01
C ILE A 307 7.65 16.92 -1.52
N TYR A 308 8.95 16.65 -1.52
CA TYR A 308 9.52 15.49 -0.87
C TYR A 308 10.10 15.93 0.47
N LEU A 309 9.49 15.47 1.58
CA LEU A 309 10.02 15.66 2.92
C LEU A 309 10.74 14.38 3.35
N CYS A 310 12.02 14.49 3.67
CA CYS A 310 12.84 13.31 3.90
C CYS A 310 13.82 13.49 5.06
N SER A 311 14.46 12.39 5.41
CA SER A 311 15.53 12.33 6.40
C SER A 311 16.61 11.35 5.93
N PRO A 312 17.89 11.61 6.24
CA PRO A 312 18.97 10.69 5.90
C PRO A 312 18.82 9.40 6.71
N TYR A 313 18.86 8.28 6.01
CA TYR A 313 18.89 6.96 6.61
C TYR A 313 20.32 6.65 7.06
N VAL A 314 20.57 6.87 8.34
CA VAL A 314 21.86 6.64 8.99
C VAL A 314 21.66 5.62 10.10
N THR A 315 22.40 4.51 10.05
CA THR A 315 22.30 3.43 11.05
C THR A 315 23.40 3.50 12.10
N SER A 316 24.48 4.24 11.83
CA SER A 316 25.59 4.39 12.75
C SER A 316 26.16 5.82 12.75
N ILE A 317 26.66 6.27 13.92
CA ILE A 317 27.28 7.61 14.06
C ILE A 317 28.41 7.88 13.04
N PRO A 318 29.25 6.89 12.66
CA PRO A 318 30.27 7.09 11.64
C PRO A 318 29.74 7.39 10.22
N GLU A 319 28.44 7.20 9.96
CA GLU A 319 27.80 7.50 8.66
C GLU A 319 27.25 8.93 8.58
N VAL A 320 27.24 9.70 9.69
CA VAL A 320 26.79 11.11 9.76
C VAL A 320 27.93 12.06 9.43
#